data_AF-A0A2D6AKU6-F1
#
_entry.id   AF-A0A2D6AKU6-F1
#
_cell.length_a   1.000
_cell.length_b   1.000
_cell.length_c   1.000
_cell.angle_alpha   90.00
_cell.angle_beta   90.00
_cell.angle_gamma   90.00
#
_symmetry.space_group_name_H-M   'P 1'
#
loop_
_entity.id
_entity.type
_entity.pdbx_description
1 polymer ?
#
loop_
_entity_poly.entity_id
_entity_poly.type
_entity_poly.pdbx_seq_one_letter_code
_entity_poly.pdbx_strand_id
1 'polypeptide(L)'
;MMKMISKSLQHYVDKLRSNEKFSFTRWGDGEWGCAFGAKGANCDNHKYFPKMSSDLIKALKHDKHYIKASWPLSVPMFSAIHPRITEFIKNQHIEYDWHDARVWEEAAMAGELTPLIEQLEQMNFIIVSGKSKRELPVSYTDFIEIPDVDCYLEKERIKRDVMNMCKKYPEPVFGFSVSMASNVIVDQLYDEVGNECWMIDFGSIWEPYIGQITRSYHHRYKTKELAT
;
A
#
# COMPACT_ATOMS: atom_id res chain seq x y z
N MET A 1 -2.74 1.49 23.45
CA MET A 1 -3.72 2.02 22.47
C MET A 1 -2.94 2.38 21.23
N MET A 2 -3.42 2.05 20.03
CA MET A 2 -2.71 2.33 18.77
C MET A 2 -2.61 3.85 18.58
N LYS A 3 -1.40 4.41 18.74
CA LYS A 3 -1.16 5.84 18.56
C LYS A 3 -1.10 6.13 17.06
N MET A 4 -2.03 6.96 16.58
CA MET A 4 -2.13 7.34 15.19
C MET A 4 -1.41 8.66 14.91
N ILE A 5 -0.54 8.66 13.91
CA ILE A 5 0.13 9.83 13.36
C ILE A 5 -0.50 10.17 12.02
N SER A 6 -1.10 11.35 11.95
CA SER A 6 -1.60 11.91 10.69
C SER A 6 -0.55 12.86 10.12
N LYS A 7 -0.18 12.62 8.85
CA LYS A 7 0.67 13.50 8.04
C LYS A 7 -0.10 13.89 6.78
N SER A 8 0.13 15.10 6.28
CA SER A 8 -0.48 15.55 5.03
C SER A 8 0.11 14.82 3.82
N LEU A 9 -0.57 14.88 2.67
CA LEU A 9 0.01 14.43 1.39
C LEU A 9 1.36 15.12 1.14
N GLN A 10 1.41 16.45 1.35
CA GLN A 10 2.61 17.25 1.13
C GLN A 10 3.82 16.74 1.91
N HIS A 11 3.63 16.23 3.13
CA HIS A 11 4.72 15.64 3.91
C HIS A 11 5.43 14.52 3.12
N TYR A 12 4.68 13.62 2.47
CA TYR A 12 5.27 12.52 1.72
C TYR A 12 5.83 12.96 0.37
N VAL A 13 5.22 13.97 -0.27
CA VAL A 13 5.79 14.62 -1.46
C VAL A 13 7.13 15.26 -1.14
N ASP A 14 7.26 15.91 0.01
CA ASP A 14 8.51 16.51 0.45
C ASP A 14 9.60 15.46 0.70
N LYS A 15 9.26 14.26 1.22
CA LYS A 15 10.19 13.13 1.33
C LYS A 15 10.69 12.63 -0.01
N LEU A 16 9.80 12.52 -1.00
CA LEU A 16 10.17 12.14 -2.38
C LEU A 16 11.14 13.19 -2.96
N ARG A 17 10.80 14.47 -2.85
CA ARG A 17 11.60 15.59 -3.36
C ARG A 17 12.96 15.72 -2.68
N SER A 18 13.04 15.47 -1.38
CA SER A 18 14.27 15.57 -0.59
C SER A 18 15.14 14.31 -0.67
N ASN A 19 14.75 13.33 -1.48
CA ASN A 19 15.42 12.05 -1.61
C ASN A 19 15.49 11.25 -0.29
N GLU A 20 14.48 11.41 0.58
CA GLU A 20 14.35 10.67 1.82
C GLU A 20 13.53 9.40 1.58
N LYS A 21 14.23 8.27 1.42
CA LYS A 21 13.62 6.96 1.12
C LYS A 21 12.69 6.53 2.24
N PHE A 22 11.52 6.03 1.87
CA PHE A 22 10.61 5.40 2.82
C PHE A 22 9.82 4.28 2.16
N SER A 23 9.42 3.32 3.00
CA SER A 23 8.45 2.30 2.64
C SER A 23 7.16 2.52 3.44
N PHE A 24 6.01 2.35 2.80
CA PHE A 24 4.69 2.64 3.35
C PHE A 24 3.73 1.50 3.06
N THR A 25 3.30 0.80 4.10
CA THR A 25 2.33 -0.30 4.02
C THR A 25 0.99 0.10 4.63
N ARG A 26 -0.12 -0.45 4.12
CA ARG A 26 -1.47 -0.15 4.62
C ARG A 26 -2.16 -1.40 5.12
N TRP A 27 -2.73 -1.31 6.32
CA TRP A 27 -3.34 -2.42 7.04
C TRP A 27 -4.83 -2.16 7.21
N GLY A 28 -5.62 -2.65 6.25
CA GLY A 28 -7.08 -2.58 6.24
C GLY A 28 -7.72 -3.81 6.90
N ASP A 29 -9.04 -3.88 6.82
CA ASP A 29 -9.83 -5.00 7.37
C ASP A 29 -9.50 -6.33 6.70
N GLY A 30 -9.19 -6.31 5.39
CA GLY A 30 -8.70 -7.47 4.65
C GLY A 30 -7.38 -8.01 5.20
N GLU A 31 -6.37 -7.14 5.38
CA GLU A 31 -5.05 -7.53 5.90
C GLU A 31 -5.14 -8.06 7.33
N TRP A 32 -5.85 -7.34 8.21
CA TRP A 32 -6.07 -7.78 9.58
C TRP A 32 -6.88 -9.07 9.63
N GLY A 33 -7.93 -9.19 8.81
CA GLY A 33 -8.76 -10.38 8.71
C GLY A 33 -7.94 -11.60 8.28
N CYS A 34 -7.10 -11.45 7.26
CA CYS A 34 -6.19 -12.50 6.81
C CYS A 34 -5.17 -12.87 7.88
N ALA A 35 -4.50 -11.89 8.49
CA ALA A 35 -3.54 -12.11 9.57
C ALA A 35 -4.16 -12.94 10.72
N PHE A 36 -5.46 -12.72 10.98
CA PHE A 36 -6.23 -13.39 12.01
C PHE A 36 -6.96 -14.67 11.58
N GLY A 37 -6.62 -15.20 10.39
CA GLY A 37 -7.09 -16.49 9.90
C GLY A 37 -8.53 -16.50 9.40
N ALA A 38 -9.04 -15.37 8.90
CA ALA A 38 -10.33 -15.33 8.22
C ALA A 38 -10.38 -16.35 7.07
N LYS A 39 -11.58 -16.88 6.79
CA LYS A 39 -11.83 -17.81 5.68
C LYS A 39 -12.48 -17.08 4.52
N GLY A 40 -12.34 -17.62 3.31
CA GLY A 40 -12.89 -17.03 2.08
C GLY A 40 -11.91 -16.09 1.41
N ALA A 41 -12.38 -14.91 1.03
CA ALA A 41 -11.62 -13.91 0.30
C ALA A 41 -11.99 -12.48 0.75
N ASN A 42 -11.17 -11.50 0.38
CA ASN A 42 -11.50 -10.09 0.55
C ASN A 42 -12.50 -9.60 -0.52
N CYS A 43 -12.81 -8.29 -0.53
CA CYS A 43 -13.73 -7.68 -1.48
C CYS A 43 -13.29 -7.76 -2.96
N ASP A 44 -12.02 -8.04 -3.23
CA ASP A 44 -11.45 -8.24 -4.58
C ASP A 44 -11.40 -9.72 -4.98
N ASN A 45 -11.96 -10.62 -4.17
CA ASN A 45 -11.85 -12.07 -4.31
C ASN A 45 -10.42 -12.63 -4.12
N HIS A 46 -9.49 -11.88 -3.51
CA HIS A 46 -8.20 -12.44 -3.08
C HIS A 46 -8.40 -13.35 -1.87
N LYS A 47 -8.03 -14.63 -2.03
CA LYS A 47 -8.21 -15.64 -0.99
C LYS A 47 -7.31 -15.39 0.21
N TYR A 48 -7.83 -15.70 1.39
CA TYR A 48 -7.04 -15.74 2.61
C TYR A 48 -6.23 -17.05 2.67
N PHE A 49 -4.99 -16.99 2.19
CA PHE A 49 -4.06 -18.12 2.27
C PHE A 49 -3.46 -18.26 3.68
N PRO A 50 -3.41 -19.47 4.27
CA PRO A 50 -2.77 -19.68 5.58
C PRO A 50 -1.31 -19.21 5.64
N LYS A 51 -0.57 -19.36 4.52
CA LYS A 51 0.80 -18.87 4.43
C LYS A 51 0.87 -17.33 4.41
N MET A 52 -0.08 -16.66 3.75
CA MET A 52 -0.17 -15.20 3.74
C MET A 52 -0.51 -14.67 5.13
N SER A 53 -1.44 -15.31 5.84
CA SER A 53 -1.73 -15.01 7.26
C SER A 53 -0.45 -15.05 8.11
N SER A 54 0.34 -16.12 7.98
CA SER A 54 1.61 -16.26 8.70
C SER A 54 2.63 -15.17 8.34
N ASP A 55 2.71 -14.82 7.06
CA ASP A 55 3.65 -13.79 6.58
C ASP A 55 3.21 -12.37 6.99
N LEU A 56 1.90 -12.08 7.01
CA LEU A 56 1.35 -10.83 7.52
C LEU A 56 1.59 -10.68 9.03
N ILE A 57 1.41 -11.74 9.81
CA ILE A 57 1.73 -11.73 11.24
C ILE A 57 3.22 -11.43 11.48
N LYS A 58 4.12 -11.95 10.65
CA LYS A 58 5.55 -11.62 10.73
C LYS A 58 5.79 -10.14 10.43
N ALA A 59 5.24 -9.62 9.33
CA ALA A 59 5.36 -8.21 8.96
C ALA A 59 4.81 -7.27 10.05
N LEU A 60 3.72 -7.65 10.73
CA LEU A 60 3.22 -6.90 11.89
C LEU A 60 4.23 -6.88 13.03
N LYS A 61 4.93 -7.98 13.30
CA LYS A 61 5.85 -8.10 14.43
C LYS A 61 7.25 -7.52 14.19
N HIS A 62 7.67 -7.35 12.94
CA HIS A 62 9.00 -6.84 12.63
C HIS A 62 9.06 -5.32 12.76
N ASP A 63 9.86 -4.78 13.67
CA ASP A 63 10.16 -3.34 13.70
C ASP A 63 11.32 -3.01 12.76
N LYS A 64 11.04 -2.96 11.45
CA LYS A 64 12.05 -2.55 10.47
C LYS A 64 12.03 -1.03 10.22
N HIS A 65 11.31 -0.25 11.04
CA HIS A 65 11.20 1.21 10.92
C HIS A 65 10.62 1.75 9.59
N TYR A 66 10.08 0.89 8.72
CA TYR A 66 9.19 1.36 7.66
C TYR A 66 7.82 1.77 8.21
N ILE A 67 7.12 2.61 7.45
CA ILE A 67 5.84 3.17 7.86
C ILE A 67 4.75 2.09 7.74
N LYS A 68 4.15 1.77 8.89
CA LYS A 68 2.93 0.96 8.97
C LYS A 68 1.75 1.88 9.19
N ALA A 69 0.83 1.88 8.24
CA ALA A 69 -0.35 2.70 8.30
C ALA A 69 -1.61 1.85 8.46
N SER A 70 -2.58 2.34 9.21
CA SER A 70 -3.90 1.73 9.40
C SER A 70 -4.97 2.82 9.36
N TRP A 71 -6.23 2.44 9.22
CA TRP A 71 -7.34 3.36 9.49
C TRP A 71 -7.52 3.51 11.00
N PRO A 72 -8.11 4.62 11.49
CA PRO A 72 -8.51 4.74 12.88
C PRO A 72 -9.44 3.58 13.27
N LEU A 73 -9.22 2.94 14.42
CA LEU A 73 -10.04 1.79 14.84
C LEU A 73 -11.52 2.14 15.08
N SER A 74 -11.87 3.43 15.09
CA SER A 74 -13.23 3.96 15.12
C SER A 74 -13.97 3.90 13.78
N VAL A 75 -13.30 3.62 12.65
CA VAL A 75 -13.99 3.52 11.36
C VAL A 75 -14.90 2.28 11.30
N PRO A 76 -16.08 2.34 10.65
CA PRO A 76 -17.05 1.25 10.67
C PRO A 76 -16.52 -0.12 10.20
N MET A 77 -15.61 -0.15 9.21
CA MET A 77 -15.01 -1.39 8.70
C MET A 77 -14.24 -2.18 9.78
N PHE A 78 -13.77 -1.51 10.84
CA PHE A 78 -13.03 -2.16 11.91
C PHE A 78 -13.88 -2.61 13.10
N SER A 79 -15.17 -2.28 13.14
CA SER A 79 -16.03 -2.53 14.31
C SER A 79 -15.97 -3.99 14.79
N ALA A 80 -15.97 -4.95 13.86
CA ALA A 80 -15.96 -6.38 14.18
C ALA A 80 -14.58 -6.95 14.56
N ILE A 81 -13.49 -6.31 14.11
CA ILE A 81 -12.12 -6.82 14.26
C ILE A 81 -11.29 -6.03 15.28
N HIS A 82 -11.73 -4.82 15.64
CA HIS A 82 -11.06 -3.92 16.56
C HIS A 82 -10.65 -4.59 17.88
N PRO A 83 -11.52 -5.34 18.59
CA PRO A 83 -11.11 -6.01 19.84
C PRO A 83 -9.90 -6.94 19.63
N ARG A 84 -9.87 -7.68 18.52
CA ARG A 84 -8.78 -8.59 18.16
C ARG A 84 -7.50 -7.85 17.81
N ILE A 85 -7.59 -6.72 17.10
CA ILE A 85 -6.44 -5.85 16.79
C ILE A 85 -5.81 -5.33 18.08
N THR A 86 -6.63 -4.77 18.98
CA THR A 86 -6.16 -4.20 20.24
C THR A 86 -5.53 -5.26 21.15
N GLU A 87 -6.15 -6.43 21.25
CA GLU A 87 -5.59 -7.56 21.99
C GLU A 87 -4.27 -8.06 21.39
N PHE A 88 -4.21 -8.20 20.07
CA PHE A 88 -2.99 -8.64 19.38
C PHE A 88 -1.83 -7.67 19.60
N ILE A 89 -2.04 -6.37 19.37
CA ILE A 89 -1.02 -5.32 19.57
C ILE A 89 -0.51 -5.34 21.01
N LYS A 90 -1.42 -5.45 21.98
CA LYS A 90 -1.08 -5.54 23.40
C LYS A 90 -0.25 -6.80 23.70
N ASN A 91 -0.71 -7.97 23.27
CA ASN A 91 -0.08 -9.24 23.58
C ASN A 91 1.29 -9.42 22.90
N GLN A 92 1.47 -8.81 21.72
CA GLN A 92 2.73 -8.82 20.99
C GLN A 92 3.68 -7.68 21.39
N HIS A 93 3.29 -6.81 22.32
CA HIS A 93 4.07 -5.62 22.73
C HIS A 93 4.47 -4.76 21.53
N ILE A 94 3.53 -4.54 20.60
CA ILE A 94 3.76 -3.71 19.42
C ILE A 94 3.58 -2.24 19.81
N GLU A 95 4.65 -1.46 19.70
CA GLU A 95 4.72 -0.04 20.13
C GLU A 95 4.93 0.95 18.98
N TYR A 96 4.70 0.55 17.72
CA TYR A 96 4.92 1.45 16.58
C TYR A 96 4.06 2.71 16.66
N ASP A 97 4.62 3.78 16.09
CA ASP A 97 3.85 4.93 15.66
C ASP A 97 3.09 4.57 14.38
N TRP A 98 1.79 4.29 14.49
CA TRP A 98 0.96 3.93 13.34
C TRP A 98 0.60 5.17 12.54
N HIS A 99 0.76 5.14 11.23
CA HIS A 99 0.37 6.25 10.37
C HIS A 99 -1.09 6.13 9.89
N ASP A 100 -1.72 7.25 9.57
CA ASP A 100 -3.04 7.26 8.97
C ASP A 100 -2.99 6.78 7.51
N ALA A 101 -3.58 5.61 7.24
CA ALA A 101 -3.62 5.01 5.90
C ALA A 101 -4.48 5.79 4.90
N ARG A 102 -5.33 6.71 5.40
CA ARG A 102 -6.26 7.48 4.57
C ARG A 102 -5.62 8.62 3.79
N VAL A 103 -4.35 8.94 4.05
CA VAL A 103 -3.69 10.11 3.42
C VAL A 103 -3.81 10.12 1.90
N TRP A 104 -3.67 8.96 1.24
CA TRP A 104 -3.81 8.84 -0.20
C TRP A 104 -5.27 8.97 -0.65
N GLU A 105 -6.17 8.30 0.06
CA GLU A 105 -7.60 8.23 -0.27
C GLU A 105 -8.29 9.57 -0.09
N GLU A 106 -8.01 10.28 1.02
CA GLU A 106 -8.59 11.59 1.29
C GLU A 106 -8.08 12.62 0.28
N ALA A 107 -6.80 12.58 -0.08
CA ALA A 107 -6.27 13.43 -1.14
C ALA A 107 -6.91 13.12 -2.51
N ALA A 108 -7.05 11.84 -2.86
CA ALA A 108 -7.71 11.40 -4.08
C ALA A 108 -9.17 11.84 -4.14
N MET A 109 -9.93 11.60 -3.06
CA MET A 109 -11.31 12.03 -2.94
C MET A 109 -11.45 13.55 -3.05
N ALA A 110 -10.52 14.30 -2.46
CA ALA A 110 -10.52 15.75 -2.45
C ALA A 110 -10.12 16.39 -3.79
N GLY A 111 -9.56 15.62 -4.73
CA GLY A 111 -9.00 16.12 -5.99
C GLY A 111 -7.62 16.76 -5.80
N GLU A 112 -6.85 16.32 -4.79
CA GLU A 112 -5.62 16.95 -4.33
C GLU A 112 -4.36 16.10 -4.62
N LEU A 113 -4.45 15.11 -5.52
CA LEU A 113 -3.29 14.26 -5.87
C LEU A 113 -2.25 14.94 -6.76
N THR A 114 -2.56 16.07 -7.39
CA THR A 114 -1.67 16.73 -8.37
C THR A 114 -0.23 16.86 -7.89
N PRO A 115 0.09 17.34 -6.66
CA PRO A 115 1.48 17.46 -6.21
C PRO A 115 2.21 16.12 -6.09
N LEU A 116 1.49 15.04 -5.80
CA LEU A 116 2.06 13.70 -5.78
C LEU A 116 2.34 13.21 -7.21
N ILE A 117 1.39 13.38 -8.12
CA ILE A 117 1.51 12.94 -9.52
C ILE A 117 2.68 13.67 -10.19
N GLU A 118 2.72 14.99 -10.13
CA GLU A 118 3.80 15.81 -10.70
C GLU A 118 5.17 15.37 -10.17
N GLN A 119 5.26 15.01 -8.88
CA GLN A 119 6.51 14.53 -8.29
C GLN A 119 6.87 13.12 -8.75
N LEU A 120 5.91 12.20 -8.89
CA LEU A 120 6.13 10.84 -9.36
C LEU A 120 6.58 10.82 -10.84
N GLU A 121 5.98 11.66 -11.69
CA GLU A 121 6.31 11.75 -13.12
C GLU A 121 7.74 12.26 -13.38
N GLN A 122 8.36 12.93 -12.40
CA GLN A 122 9.76 13.36 -12.44
C GLN A 122 10.75 12.29 -11.96
N MET A 123 10.27 11.16 -11.46
CA MET A 123 11.07 10.10 -10.84
C MET A 123 11.07 8.84 -11.70
N ASN A 124 11.93 7.87 -11.34
CA ASN A 124 11.86 6.52 -11.87
C ASN A 124 10.67 5.77 -11.29
N PHE A 125 9.45 6.22 -11.61
CA PHE A 125 8.20 5.69 -11.07
C PHE A 125 7.82 4.38 -11.78
N ILE A 126 7.70 3.32 -11.00
CA ILE A 126 7.41 1.96 -11.46
C ILE A 126 6.12 1.50 -10.82
N ILE A 127 5.13 1.18 -11.65
CA ILE A 127 3.84 0.70 -11.17
C ILE A 127 3.90 -0.81 -10.99
N VAL A 128 3.47 -1.31 -9.83
CA VAL A 128 3.34 -2.74 -9.54
C VAL A 128 1.87 -3.06 -9.34
N SER A 129 1.20 -3.51 -10.40
CA SER A 129 -0.26 -3.60 -10.41
C SER A 129 -0.82 -4.53 -11.50
N GLY A 130 -2.12 -4.78 -11.42
CA GLY A 130 -2.89 -5.49 -12.44
C GLY A 130 -2.92 -4.74 -13.76
N LYS A 131 -3.13 -5.47 -14.86
CA LYS A 131 -2.97 -4.97 -16.24
C LYS A 131 -3.77 -3.70 -16.54
N SER A 132 -4.95 -3.53 -15.96
CA SER A 132 -5.79 -2.34 -16.21
C SER A 132 -5.11 -1.02 -15.82
N LYS A 133 -4.14 -1.04 -14.89
CA LYS A 133 -3.42 0.16 -14.46
C LYS A 133 -2.39 0.65 -15.49
N ARG A 134 -2.18 -0.07 -16.60
CA ARG A 134 -1.40 0.46 -17.74
C ARG A 134 -2.05 1.66 -18.39
N GLU A 135 -3.38 1.80 -18.25
CA GLU A 135 -4.19 2.90 -18.79
C GLU A 135 -4.24 4.13 -17.87
N LEU A 136 -3.48 4.14 -16.76
CA LEU A 136 -3.45 5.30 -15.88
C LEU A 136 -2.95 6.54 -16.62
N PRO A 137 -3.65 7.70 -16.50
CA PRO A 137 -3.21 8.95 -17.12
C PRO A 137 -2.12 9.61 -16.28
N VAL A 138 -1.04 8.88 -16.02
CA VAL A 138 0.17 9.32 -15.30
C VAL A 138 1.38 8.76 -16.05
N SER A 139 2.41 9.57 -16.21
CA SER A 139 3.69 9.13 -16.77
C SER A 139 4.43 8.24 -15.79
N TYR A 140 4.87 7.07 -16.24
CA TYR A 140 5.67 6.13 -15.45
C TYR A 140 6.80 5.55 -16.30
N THR A 141 7.86 5.12 -15.63
CA THR A 141 9.09 4.62 -16.26
C THR A 141 8.97 3.16 -16.70
N ASP A 142 8.38 2.31 -15.85
CA ASP A 142 8.23 0.89 -16.12
C ASP A 142 7.03 0.30 -15.36
N PHE A 143 6.67 -0.96 -15.65
CA PHE A 143 5.49 -1.62 -15.10
C PHE A 143 5.76 -3.09 -14.78
N ILE A 144 5.58 -3.47 -13.52
CA ILE A 144 5.59 -4.87 -13.08
C ILE A 144 4.14 -5.34 -13.03
N GLU A 145 3.73 -6.07 -14.06
CA GLU A 145 2.38 -6.64 -14.15
C GLU A 145 2.22 -7.81 -13.19
N ILE A 146 1.07 -7.86 -12.50
CA ILE A 146 0.70 -8.94 -11.58
C ILE A 146 -0.68 -9.51 -11.94
N PRO A 147 -1.03 -10.72 -11.47
CA PRO A 147 -2.39 -11.22 -11.54
C PRO A 147 -3.36 -10.29 -10.79
N ASP A 148 -4.54 -10.05 -11.37
CA ASP A 148 -5.59 -9.25 -10.72
C ASP A 148 -6.18 -9.94 -9.48
N VAL A 149 -6.05 -11.28 -9.37
CA VAL A 149 -6.55 -12.10 -8.26
C VAL A 149 -5.46 -13.07 -7.81
N ASP A 150 -5.42 -13.36 -6.51
CA ASP A 150 -4.46 -14.25 -5.86
C ASP A 150 -2.97 -13.95 -6.14
N CYS A 151 -2.61 -12.68 -6.41
CA CYS A 151 -1.25 -12.23 -6.71
C CYS A 151 -0.19 -12.60 -5.65
N TYR A 152 -0.62 -12.88 -4.41
CA TYR A 152 0.22 -13.44 -3.37
C TYR A 152 1.00 -14.70 -3.82
N LEU A 153 0.39 -15.52 -4.67
CA LEU A 153 1.02 -16.74 -5.20
C LEU A 153 2.26 -16.43 -6.05
N GLU A 154 2.37 -15.20 -6.58
CA GLU A 154 3.51 -14.74 -7.36
C GLU A 154 4.48 -13.85 -6.58
N LYS A 155 4.33 -13.72 -5.25
CA LYS A 155 5.14 -12.80 -4.44
C LYS A 155 6.65 -12.94 -4.67
N GLU A 156 7.18 -14.15 -4.85
CA GLU A 156 8.61 -14.35 -5.07
C GLU A 156 9.06 -13.89 -6.47
N ARG A 157 8.19 -13.95 -7.49
CA ARG A 157 8.46 -13.34 -8.79
C ARG A 157 8.46 -11.83 -8.66
N ILE A 158 7.41 -11.27 -8.04
CA ILE A 158 7.26 -9.81 -7.86
C ILE A 158 8.48 -9.23 -7.13
N LYS A 159 8.94 -9.88 -6.06
CA LYS A 159 10.16 -9.50 -5.34
C LYS A 159 11.40 -9.47 -6.23
N ARG A 160 11.61 -10.51 -7.05
CA ARG A 160 12.72 -10.55 -8.01
C ARG A 160 12.63 -9.43 -9.03
N ASP A 161 11.44 -9.13 -9.52
CA ASP A 161 11.23 -8.06 -10.49
C ASP A 161 11.54 -6.69 -9.87
N VAL A 162 11.10 -6.44 -8.63
CA VAL A 162 11.45 -5.21 -7.87
C VAL A 162 12.97 -5.08 -7.71
N MET A 163 13.66 -6.12 -7.26
CA MET A 163 15.12 -6.11 -7.14
C MET A 163 15.83 -5.87 -8.48
N ASN A 164 15.32 -6.44 -9.57
CA ASN A 164 15.88 -6.21 -10.90
C ASN A 164 15.68 -4.76 -11.36
N MET A 165 14.57 -4.13 -10.98
CA MET A 165 14.33 -2.72 -11.25
C MET A 165 15.26 -1.81 -10.46
N CYS A 166 15.60 -2.12 -9.20
CA CYS A 166 16.64 -1.40 -8.45
C CYS A 166 18.02 -1.49 -9.12
N LYS A 167 18.33 -2.58 -9.81
CA LYS A 167 19.58 -2.71 -10.60
C LYS A 167 19.53 -1.93 -11.92
N LYS A 168 18.34 -1.73 -12.47
CA LYS A 168 18.12 -1.11 -13.79
C LYS A 168 17.99 0.40 -13.70
N TYR A 169 17.37 0.92 -12.65
CA TYR A 169 17.05 2.32 -12.47
C TYR A 169 17.62 2.82 -11.14
N PRO A 170 18.29 3.99 -11.12
CA PRO A 170 18.70 4.60 -9.86
C PRO A 170 17.48 5.11 -9.09
N GLU A 171 17.45 4.86 -7.78
CA GLU A 171 16.46 5.43 -6.86
C GLU A 171 14.99 5.28 -7.35
N PRO A 172 14.52 4.06 -7.67
CA PRO A 172 13.16 3.87 -8.19
C PRO A 172 12.09 4.12 -7.13
N VAL A 173 10.91 4.56 -7.57
CA VAL A 173 9.71 4.65 -6.73
C VAL A 173 8.74 3.57 -7.17
N PHE A 174 8.47 2.61 -6.30
CA PHE A 174 7.48 1.56 -6.56
C PHE A 174 6.12 1.94 -6.00
N GLY A 175 5.13 2.07 -6.88
CA GLY A 175 3.72 2.22 -6.52
C GLY A 175 3.02 0.87 -6.51
N PHE A 176 2.76 0.35 -5.31
CA PHE A 176 2.12 -0.96 -5.12
C PHE A 176 0.59 -0.85 -5.07
N SER A 177 -0.06 -1.66 -5.91
CA SER A 177 -1.49 -1.98 -5.85
C SER A 177 -1.66 -3.51 -5.88
N VAL A 178 -1.07 -4.20 -4.89
CA VAL A 178 -0.86 -5.66 -4.88
C VAL A 178 -1.70 -6.33 -3.78
N SER A 179 -2.88 -5.77 -3.49
CA SER A 179 -3.78 -6.23 -2.43
C SER A 179 -3.04 -6.47 -1.09
N MET A 180 -3.49 -7.46 -0.31
CA MET A 180 -2.87 -7.85 0.96
C MET A 180 -1.40 -8.29 0.82
N ALA A 181 -0.97 -8.70 -0.38
CA ALA A 181 0.39 -9.15 -0.61
C ALA A 181 1.41 -8.00 -0.59
N SER A 182 0.99 -6.74 -0.80
CA SER A 182 1.85 -5.55 -0.68
C SER A 182 2.63 -5.57 0.64
N ASN A 183 1.94 -5.78 1.77
CA ASN A 183 2.56 -5.72 3.10
C ASN A 183 3.60 -6.81 3.31
N VAL A 184 3.37 -8.00 2.76
CA VAL A 184 4.33 -9.11 2.82
C VAL A 184 5.54 -8.84 1.94
N ILE A 185 5.31 -8.36 0.72
CA ILE A 185 6.38 -8.08 -0.25
C ILE A 185 7.28 -6.97 0.27
N VAL A 186 6.71 -5.87 0.75
CA VAL A 186 7.45 -4.74 1.31
C VAL A 186 8.25 -5.15 2.55
N ASP A 187 7.66 -5.86 3.51
CA ASP A 187 8.40 -6.34 4.70
C ASP A 187 9.60 -7.22 4.31
N GLN A 188 9.42 -8.13 3.35
CA GLN A 188 10.49 -9.03 2.94
C GLN A 188 11.59 -8.33 2.14
N LEU A 189 11.24 -7.34 1.32
CA LEU A 189 12.22 -6.58 0.53
C LEU A 189 12.92 -5.48 1.32
N TYR A 190 12.37 -5.05 2.46
CA TYR A 190 12.89 -3.88 3.16
C TYR A 190 14.37 -4.01 3.54
N ASP A 191 14.79 -5.19 4.01
CA ASP A 191 16.20 -5.43 4.38
C ASP A 191 17.12 -5.54 3.15
N GLU A 192 16.54 -5.80 1.97
CA GLU A 192 17.28 -6.02 0.72
C GLU A 192 17.46 -4.73 -0.08
N VAL A 193 16.44 -3.87 -0.13
CA VAL A 193 16.41 -2.66 -0.99
C VAL A 193 15.79 -1.43 -0.34
N GLY A 194 15.37 -1.47 0.92
CA GLY A 194 14.59 -0.42 1.57
C GLY A 194 15.30 0.94 1.71
N ASN A 195 16.63 0.97 1.57
CA ASN A 195 17.46 2.17 1.53
C ASN A 195 17.79 2.65 0.09
N GLU A 196 17.47 1.85 -0.92
CA GLU A 196 17.77 2.13 -2.33
C GLU A 196 16.55 2.70 -3.09
N CYS A 197 15.34 2.49 -2.59
CA CYS A 197 14.10 2.83 -3.29
C CYS A 197 12.99 3.32 -2.35
N TRP A 198 11.90 3.80 -2.94
CA TRP A 198 10.63 3.98 -2.24
C TRP A 198 9.69 2.83 -2.56
N MET A 199 8.99 2.31 -1.55
CA MET A 199 7.97 1.28 -1.73
C MET A 199 6.66 1.75 -1.10
N ILE A 200 5.70 2.19 -1.91
CA ILE A 200 4.50 2.87 -1.44
C ILE A 200 3.26 2.07 -1.82
N ASP A 201 2.52 1.58 -0.83
CA ASP A 201 1.19 1.00 -1.05
C ASP A 201 0.18 2.12 -1.34
N PHE A 202 -0.15 2.28 -2.62
CA PHE A 202 -1.25 3.12 -3.08
C PHE A 202 -2.57 2.35 -3.15
N GLY A 203 -2.53 1.01 -3.21
CA GLY A 203 -3.69 0.12 -3.34
C GLY A 203 -4.70 0.65 -4.35
N SER A 204 -5.94 0.90 -3.94
CA SER A 204 -7.03 1.19 -4.87
C SER A 204 -7.31 2.66 -5.18
N ILE A 205 -6.38 3.60 -4.93
CA ILE A 205 -6.66 5.02 -5.17
C ILE A 205 -6.78 5.38 -6.66
N TRP A 206 -6.27 4.52 -7.54
CA TRP A 206 -6.09 4.76 -8.97
C TRP A 206 -7.32 4.42 -9.81
N GLU A 207 -8.18 3.54 -9.29
CA GLU A 207 -9.27 2.89 -9.97
C GLU A 207 -10.28 3.88 -10.55
N PRO A 208 -10.70 4.94 -9.84
CA PRO A 208 -11.62 5.91 -10.41
C PRO A 208 -11.09 6.63 -11.65
N TYR A 209 -9.76 6.82 -11.76
CA TYR A 209 -9.11 7.50 -12.88
C TYR A 209 -9.01 6.64 -14.15
N ILE A 210 -9.26 5.32 -14.03
CA ILE A 210 -9.39 4.38 -15.15
C ILE A 210 -10.84 3.88 -15.30
N GLY A 211 -11.81 4.63 -14.75
CA GLY A 211 -13.24 4.31 -14.87
C GLY A 211 -13.71 3.13 -14.01
N GLN A 212 -12.90 2.64 -13.06
CA GLN A 212 -13.24 1.50 -12.21
C GLN A 212 -13.68 1.95 -10.81
N ILE A 213 -14.79 1.37 -10.32
CA ILE A 213 -15.34 1.65 -8.99
C ILE A 213 -15.36 0.35 -8.19
N THR A 214 -14.27 0.09 -7.46
CA THR A 214 -14.05 -1.16 -6.70
C THR A 214 -14.17 -0.99 -5.19
N ARG A 215 -14.30 0.24 -4.69
CA ARG A 215 -14.47 0.57 -3.27
C ARG A 215 -15.65 1.51 -3.07
N SER A 216 -16.27 1.42 -1.90
CA SER A 216 -17.39 2.29 -1.52
C SER A 216 -17.01 3.78 -1.53
N TYR A 217 -15.78 4.13 -1.16
CA TYR A 217 -15.33 5.53 -1.12
C TYR A 217 -15.04 6.12 -2.50
N HIS A 218 -14.92 5.32 -3.56
CA HIS A 218 -14.65 5.82 -4.92
C HIS A 218 -15.77 6.72 -5.47
N HIS A 219 -17.00 6.58 -4.97
CA HIS A 219 -18.11 7.47 -5.31
C HIS A 219 -17.93 8.90 -4.78
N ARG A 220 -17.01 9.13 -3.83
CA ARG A 220 -16.75 10.42 -3.20
C ARG A 220 -15.69 11.26 -3.92
N TYR A 221 -15.09 10.74 -4.99
CA TYR A 221 -14.08 11.47 -5.76
C TYR A 221 -14.69 12.70 -6.42
N LYS A 222 -14.15 13.89 -6.12
CA LYS A 222 -14.58 15.15 -6.74
C LYS A 222 -14.31 15.18 -8.24
N THR A 223 -13.19 14.60 -8.66
CA THR A 223 -12.80 14.44 -10.06
C THR A 223 -12.34 13.01 -10.31
N LYS A 224 -12.64 12.50 -11.51
CA LYS A 224 -12.12 11.22 -12.04
C LYS A 224 -11.15 11.45 -13.19
N GLU A 225 -10.78 12.71 -13.40
CA GLU A 225 -9.74 13.13 -14.32
C GLU A 225 -8.56 13.61 -13.49
N LEU A 226 -7.35 13.20 -13.89
CA LEU A 226 -6.13 13.77 -13.34
C LEU A 226 -5.85 15.08 -14.08
N ALA A 227 -5.64 16.15 -13.32
CA ALA A 227 -5.13 17.39 -13.89
C ALA A 227 -3.65 17.14 -14.21
N THR A 228 -3.36 16.81 -15.46
CA THR A 228 -2.02 16.70 -16.05
C THR A 228 -1.67 17.99 -16.78
#